data_AF-A0A7Z9P2A7-F1
#
_entry.id   AF-A0A7Z9P2A7-F1
#
_cell.length_a   1.000
_cell.length_b   1.000
_cell.length_c   1.000
_cell.angle_alpha   90.00
_cell.angle_beta   90.00
_cell.angle_gamma   90.00
#
_symmetry.space_group_name_H-M   'P 1'
#
loop_
_entity.id
_entity.type
_entity.pdbx_description
1 polymer ?
#
loop_
_entity_poly.entity_id
_entity_poly.type
_entity_poly.pdbx_seq_one_letter_code
_entity_poly.pdbx_strand_id
1 'polypeptide(L)'
;IHEANTAATVQWDWTHRNMVRVGLAWTGAVPYGVTPLQNILPVLTWRTRLAHVRHVNAGEQVGYSGMWTAKRTSRIGIVPVGYSSGYPMDVGAEGNTTGAFVKVYDDQFKTPLGDAPVIGCICMDQIAVDLTDIPQRGVGCGIELISADPTSQASLKQIAKIAGVPHAILSRISPKVHRTYLSSTIVESDTTLETLSVS
;
A
#
# COMPACT_ATOMS: atom_id res chain seq x y z
N ILE A 1 12.78 19.40 28.72
CA ILE A 1 12.75 20.22 27.49
C ILE A 1 12.88 19.30 26.29
N HIS A 2 11.91 19.33 25.37
CA HIS A 2 11.89 18.48 24.18
C HIS A 2 11.69 19.32 22.91
N GLU A 3 12.42 19.01 21.85
CA GLU A 3 12.29 19.71 20.56
C GLU A 3 12.25 18.77 19.35
N ALA A 4 12.86 17.58 19.45
CA ALA A 4 12.89 16.61 18.37
C ALA A 4 11.52 15.93 18.10
N ASN A 5 11.06 16.01 16.85
CA ASN A 5 10.03 15.14 16.28
C ASN A 5 10.69 13.92 15.59
N THR A 6 9.94 13.08 14.86
CA THR A 6 10.53 11.95 14.11
C THR A 6 11.69 12.35 13.20
N ALA A 7 11.55 13.41 12.39
CA ALA A 7 12.62 13.82 11.46
C ALA A 7 13.89 14.26 12.19
N ALA A 8 13.73 15.07 13.24
CA ALA A 8 14.86 15.56 14.02
C ALA A 8 15.51 14.45 14.84
N THR A 9 14.70 13.53 15.39
CA THR A 9 15.21 12.37 16.14
C THR A 9 16.10 11.49 15.28
N VAL A 10 15.72 11.27 14.01
CA VAL A 10 16.46 10.39 13.08
C VAL A 10 17.72 11.06 12.53
N GLN A 11 17.74 12.38 12.35
CA GLN A 11 18.83 13.07 11.65
C GLN A 11 19.85 13.75 12.58
N TRP A 12 19.43 14.18 13.77
CA TRP A 12 20.20 15.11 14.59
C TRP A 12 20.12 14.79 16.09
N ASP A 13 21.11 14.06 16.59
CA ASP A 13 21.19 13.65 18.00
C ASP A 13 21.20 14.84 18.98
N TRP A 14 21.77 15.98 18.57
CA TRP A 14 21.83 17.19 19.41
C TRP A 14 20.46 17.81 19.71
N THR A 15 19.40 17.41 19.00
CA THR A 15 18.02 17.88 19.21
C THR A 15 17.26 17.09 20.27
N HIS A 16 17.81 15.97 20.77
CA HIS A 16 17.08 15.05 21.66
C HIS A 16 16.85 15.62 23.06
N ARG A 17 17.73 16.52 23.52
CA ARG A 17 17.67 17.14 24.85
C ARG A 17 17.42 16.08 25.94
N ASN A 18 16.35 16.20 26.73
CA ASN A 18 16.00 15.21 27.75
C ASN A 18 14.81 14.30 27.35
N MET A 19 14.18 14.52 26.19
CA MET A 19 13.06 13.73 25.69
C MET A 19 12.81 14.03 24.21
N VAL A 20 12.48 12.98 23.43
CA VAL A 20 12.07 13.06 22.01
C VAL A 20 10.57 12.79 21.85
N ARG A 21 9.94 13.35 20.81
CA ARG A 21 8.52 13.11 20.47
C ARG A 21 8.40 12.42 19.11
N VAL A 22 8.58 11.11 19.12
CA VAL A 22 8.52 10.28 17.91
C VAL A 22 7.08 9.92 17.60
N GLY A 23 6.62 10.25 16.39
CA GLY A 23 5.26 9.92 15.91
C GLY A 23 5.32 9.03 14.68
N LEU A 24 5.66 9.58 13.51
CA LEU A 24 5.60 8.87 12.23
C LEU A 24 6.47 7.59 12.18
N ALA A 25 7.60 7.55 12.89
CA ALA A 25 8.41 6.34 12.93
C ALA A 25 7.72 5.16 13.64
N TRP A 26 6.72 5.39 14.51
CA TRP A 26 5.90 4.32 15.07
C TRP A 26 5.08 3.59 14.00
N THR A 27 4.81 4.23 12.88
CA THR A 27 4.11 3.61 11.76
C THR A 27 5.08 2.99 10.75
N GLY A 28 6.37 2.90 11.09
CA GLY A 28 7.39 2.39 10.17
C GLY A 28 7.71 3.30 9.00
N ALA A 29 7.41 4.60 9.13
CA ALA A 29 7.63 5.59 8.09
C ALA A 29 8.46 6.77 8.60
N VAL A 30 9.09 7.47 7.68
CA VAL A 30 9.76 8.75 7.94
C VAL A 30 9.29 9.79 6.93
N PRO A 31 9.43 11.09 7.23
CA PRO A 31 9.11 12.14 6.26
C PRO A 31 9.94 12.03 4.99
N TYR A 32 9.45 12.60 3.89
CA TYR A 32 10.19 12.66 2.65
C TYR A 32 11.54 13.36 2.84
N GLY A 33 12.59 12.87 2.17
CA GLY A 33 13.96 13.38 2.30
C GLY A 33 14.72 12.89 3.54
N VAL A 34 14.07 12.18 4.46
CA VAL A 34 14.73 11.56 5.62
C VAL A 34 15.09 10.12 5.28
N THR A 35 16.35 9.75 5.48
CA THR A 35 16.78 8.35 5.42
C THR A 35 16.34 7.64 6.69
N PRO A 36 15.51 6.59 6.61
CA PRO A 36 15.09 5.85 7.80
C PRO A 36 16.28 5.13 8.44
N LEU A 37 16.26 5.02 9.77
CA LEU A 37 17.14 4.09 10.49
C LEU A 37 16.79 2.65 10.09
N GLN A 38 17.77 1.74 10.15
CA GLN A 38 17.60 0.33 9.78
C GLN A 38 16.44 -0.36 10.54
N ASN A 39 16.15 0.10 11.76
CA ASN A 39 15.16 -0.50 12.64
C ASN A 39 13.74 0.11 12.50
N ILE A 40 13.53 1.07 11.58
CA ILE A 40 12.20 1.61 11.30
C ILE A 40 11.56 0.74 10.22
N LEU A 41 10.74 -0.23 10.66
CA LEU A 41 10.10 -1.21 9.78
C LEU A 41 8.63 -0.85 9.55
N PRO A 42 8.11 -0.93 8.30
CA PRO A 42 6.69 -0.77 8.03
C PRO A 42 5.84 -1.69 8.91
N VAL A 43 4.82 -1.14 9.56
CA VAL A 43 4.05 -1.86 10.60
C VAL A 43 2.69 -2.35 10.13
N LEU A 44 2.30 -2.08 8.88
CA LEU A 44 0.99 -2.43 8.39
C LEU A 44 1.04 -3.01 6.98
N THR A 45 0.10 -3.90 6.75
CA THR A 45 -0.26 -4.42 5.45
C THR A 45 -1.75 -4.24 5.27
N TRP A 46 -2.19 -3.69 4.13
CA TRP A 46 -3.61 -3.59 3.79
C TRP A 46 -3.93 -4.51 2.63
N ARG A 47 -4.77 -5.52 2.90
CA ARG A 47 -5.19 -6.53 1.92
C ARG A 47 -6.69 -6.50 1.65
N THR A 48 -7.04 -6.96 0.47
CA THR A 48 -8.41 -7.20 0.01
C THR A 48 -8.38 -8.27 -1.08
N ARG A 49 -9.53 -8.63 -1.64
CA ARG A 49 -9.61 -9.59 -2.74
C ARG A 49 -10.24 -8.96 -3.97
N LEU A 50 -9.86 -9.48 -5.12
CA LEU A 50 -10.45 -9.11 -6.38
C LEU A 50 -11.92 -9.52 -6.43
N ALA A 51 -12.81 -8.55 -6.68
CA ALA A 51 -14.26 -8.79 -6.70
C ALA A 51 -14.76 -9.18 -8.10
N HIS A 52 -14.15 -8.61 -9.14
CA HIS A 52 -14.57 -8.87 -10.52
C HIS A 52 -13.40 -8.72 -11.51
N VAL A 53 -13.50 -9.38 -12.66
CA VAL A 53 -12.58 -9.19 -13.79
C VAL A 53 -13.38 -9.00 -15.06
N ARG A 54 -13.10 -7.92 -15.78
CA ARG A 54 -13.70 -7.62 -17.08
C ARG A 54 -12.62 -7.51 -18.14
N HIS A 55 -12.93 -7.96 -19.36
CA HIS A 55 -12.11 -7.68 -20.53
C HIS A 55 -12.59 -6.41 -21.21
N VAL A 56 -11.65 -5.54 -21.58
CA VAL A 56 -11.92 -4.32 -22.34
C VAL A 56 -11.08 -4.33 -23.61
N ASN A 57 -11.67 -3.87 -24.70
CA ASN A 57 -10.97 -3.75 -25.98
C ASN A 57 -10.16 -2.45 -26.05
N ALA A 58 -9.21 -2.39 -26.98
CA ALA A 58 -8.50 -1.15 -27.27
C ALA A 58 -9.50 -0.02 -27.63
N GLY A 59 -9.31 1.16 -27.06
CA GLY A 59 -10.20 2.32 -27.22
C GLY A 59 -11.34 2.39 -26.20
N GLU A 60 -11.63 1.33 -25.45
CA GLU A 60 -12.61 1.39 -24.35
C GLU A 60 -12.05 2.14 -23.14
N GLN A 61 -12.94 2.82 -22.42
CA GLN A 61 -12.59 3.66 -21.27
C GLN A 61 -12.95 2.98 -19.94
N VAL A 62 -12.17 3.27 -18.89
CA VAL A 62 -12.34 2.73 -17.54
C VAL A 62 -12.38 3.86 -16.50
N GLY A 63 -13.25 3.70 -15.51
CA GLY A 63 -13.41 4.63 -14.40
C GLY A 63 -14.34 5.81 -14.72
N TYR A 64 -14.51 6.70 -13.73
CA TYR A 64 -15.27 7.93 -13.93
C TYR A 64 -14.62 8.82 -14.99
N SER A 65 -15.47 9.48 -15.79
CA SER A 65 -15.06 10.43 -16.84
C SER A 65 -14.14 9.88 -17.93
N GLY A 66 -13.91 8.55 -17.97
CA GLY A 66 -13.08 7.90 -18.99
C GLY A 66 -11.61 8.32 -18.98
N MET A 67 -11.07 8.69 -17.81
CA MET A 67 -9.69 9.20 -17.64
C MET A 67 -8.60 8.20 -18.06
N TRP A 68 -8.93 6.91 -18.10
CA TRP A 68 -8.06 5.87 -18.65
C TRP A 68 -8.71 5.23 -19.86
N THR A 69 -7.94 5.10 -20.94
CA THR A 69 -8.37 4.45 -22.19
C THR A 69 -7.44 3.28 -22.49
N ALA A 70 -8.01 2.11 -22.75
CA ALA A 70 -7.26 0.91 -23.05
C ALA A 70 -6.48 1.06 -24.36
N LYS A 71 -5.15 0.87 -24.30
CA LYS A 71 -4.28 0.90 -25.50
C LYS A 71 -4.23 -0.44 -26.24
N ARG A 72 -4.63 -1.51 -25.57
CA ARG A 72 -4.70 -2.89 -26.07
C ARG A 72 -5.88 -3.59 -25.41
N THR A 73 -6.20 -4.79 -25.89
CA THR A 73 -7.12 -5.66 -25.15
C THR A 73 -6.54 -5.92 -23.76
N SER A 74 -7.29 -5.52 -22.73
CA SER A 74 -6.83 -5.49 -21.35
C SER A 74 -7.77 -6.22 -20.41
N ARG A 75 -7.20 -6.79 -19.34
CA ARG A 75 -7.93 -7.44 -18.25
C ARG A 75 -8.01 -6.49 -17.07
N ILE A 76 -9.20 -5.97 -16.79
CA ILE A 76 -9.42 -5.00 -15.72
C ILE A 76 -9.99 -5.70 -14.51
N GLY A 77 -9.24 -5.62 -13.42
CA GLY A 77 -9.67 -6.07 -12.10
C GLY A 77 -10.45 -4.98 -11.36
N ILE A 78 -11.56 -5.36 -10.73
CA ILE A 78 -12.30 -4.49 -9.81
C ILE A 78 -12.03 -4.94 -8.38
N VAL A 79 -11.53 -4.01 -7.58
CA VAL A 79 -11.16 -4.21 -6.19
C VAL A 79 -12.15 -3.44 -5.30
N PRO A 80 -12.77 -4.06 -4.28
CA PRO A 80 -13.82 -3.45 -3.47
C PRO A 80 -13.24 -2.57 -2.36
N VAL A 81 -12.40 -1.61 -2.73
CA VAL A 81 -11.86 -0.57 -1.86
C VAL A 81 -11.86 0.73 -2.66
N GLY A 82 -12.23 1.84 -2.04
CA GLY A 82 -12.20 3.15 -2.65
C GLY A 82 -11.89 4.25 -1.63
N TYR A 83 -12.13 5.51 -2.01
CA TYR A 83 -11.80 6.64 -1.17
C TYR A 83 -12.59 6.70 0.14
N SER A 84 -13.79 6.11 0.20
CA SER A 84 -14.59 6.03 1.43
C SER A 84 -13.95 5.12 2.49
N SER A 85 -13.09 4.20 2.06
CA SER A 85 -12.26 3.34 2.92
C SER A 85 -10.93 4.00 3.30
N GLY A 86 -10.61 5.15 2.70
CA GLY A 86 -9.36 5.88 2.94
C GLY A 86 -8.28 5.67 1.90
N TYR A 87 -8.54 4.92 0.82
CA TYR A 87 -7.58 4.80 -0.28
C TYR A 87 -7.46 6.16 -1.00
N PRO A 88 -6.26 6.66 -1.32
CA PRO A 88 -6.13 8.01 -1.86
C PRO A 88 -6.84 8.17 -3.21
N MET A 89 -7.37 9.36 -3.52
CA MET A 89 -8.09 9.60 -4.78
C MET A 89 -7.15 9.77 -5.98
N ASP A 90 -5.99 10.36 -5.76
CA ASP A 90 -5.10 10.84 -6.84
C ASP A 90 -4.01 9.81 -7.21
N VAL A 91 -4.32 8.50 -7.12
CA VAL A 91 -3.35 7.41 -7.35
C VAL A 91 -3.62 6.59 -8.60
N GLY A 92 -4.71 6.86 -9.30
CA GLY A 92 -5.02 6.21 -10.56
C GLY A 92 -4.15 6.73 -11.70
N ALA A 93 -3.77 5.83 -12.61
CA ALA A 93 -3.17 6.21 -13.88
C ALA A 93 -4.21 6.93 -14.75
N GLU A 94 -3.83 8.08 -15.30
CA GLU A 94 -4.67 8.90 -16.18
C GLU A 94 -3.91 9.19 -17.48
N GLY A 95 -4.53 8.93 -18.63
CA GLY A 95 -3.89 9.10 -19.94
C GLY A 95 -2.54 8.35 -20.06
N ASN A 96 -1.44 9.09 -19.98
CA ASN A 96 -0.06 8.58 -20.08
C ASN A 96 0.71 8.59 -18.73
N THR A 97 0.06 8.92 -17.62
CA THR A 97 0.71 8.89 -16.30
C THR A 97 0.73 7.46 -15.74
N THR A 98 1.70 7.20 -14.87
CA THR A 98 1.76 5.95 -14.11
C THR A 98 1.07 6.16 -12.77
N GLY A 99 0.05 5.35 -12.49
CA GLY A 99 -0.62 5.32 -11.19
C GLY A 99 0.22 4.62 -10.12
N ALA A 100 -0.32 4.53 -8.90
CA ALA A 100 0.21 3.64 -7.88
C ALA A 100 0.04 2.19 -8.31
N PHE A 101 0.79 1.30 -7.68
CA PHE A 101 0.70 -0.14 -7.91
C PHE A 101 0.07 -0.84 -6.71
N VAL A 102 -0.64 -1.92 -7.00
CA VAL A 102 -1.04 -2.93 -6.02
C VAL A 102 -0.26 -4.21 -6.30
N LYS A 103 0.02 -4.98 -5.25
CA LYS A 103 0.67 -6.28 -5.40
C LYS A 103 -0.39 -7.37 -5.49
N VAL A 104 -0.34 -8.16 -6.55
CA VAL A 104 -1.31 -9.23 -6.81
C VAL A 104 -0.73 -10.55 -6.31
N TYR A 105 -1.58 -11.35 -5.67
CA TYR A 105 -1.26 -12.66 -5.11
C TYR A 105 -2.24 -13.72 -5.63
N ASP A 106 -1.91 -14.98 -5.37
CA ASP A 106 -2.91 -16.06 -5.40
C ASP A 106 -4.08 -15.82 -4.40
N ASP A 107 -5.07 -16.70 -4.44
CA ASP A 107 -6.26 -16.67 -3.56
C ASP A 107 -5.92 -16.86 -2.07
N GLN A 108 -4.76 -17.44 -1.78
CA GLN A 108 -4.27 -17.76 -0.43
C GLN A 108 -3.30 -16.71 0.14
N PHE A 109 -2.95 -15.66 -0.63
CA PHE A 109 -1.91 -14.68 -0.29
C PHE A 109 -0.52 -15.29 -0.05
N LYS A 110 -0.19 -16.42 -0.70
CA LYS A 110 1.10 -17.11 -0.54
C LYS A 110 2.08 -16.73 -1.63
N THR A 111 1.67 -16.83 -2.89
CA THR A 111 2.55 -16.58 -4.03
C THR A 111 2.24 -15.20 -4.65
N PRO A 112 3.23 -14.28 -4.70
CA PRO A 112 3.08 -13.04 -5.45
C PRO A 112 3.07 -13.34 -6.95
N LEU A 113 2.13 -12.72 -7.66
CA LEU A 113 1.95 -12.88 -9.11
C LEU A 113 2.52 -11.71 -9.91
N GLY A 114 2.68 -10.54 -9.28
CA GLY A 114 3.23 -9.34 -9.88
C GLY A 114 2.63 -8.06 -9.30
N ASP A 115 3.05 -6.93 -9.84
CA ASP A 115 2.51 -5.61 -9.50
C ASP A 115 1.59 -5.12 -10.63
N ALA A 116 0.38 -4.69 -10.28
CA ALA A 116 -0.62 -4.18 -11.22
C ALA A 116 -0.86 -2.69 -10.96
N PRO A 117 -0.85 -1.83 -12.00
CA PRO A 117 -1.14 -0.42 -11.81
C PRO A 117 -2.63 -0.20 -11.51
N VAL A 118 -2.91 0.74 -10.62
CA VAL A 118 -4.25 1.30 -10.40
C VAL A 118 -4.53 2.25 -11.55
N ILE A 119 -5.72 2.14 -12.17
CA ILE A 119 -6.08 2.88 -13.38
C ILE A 119 -7.39 3.65 -13.21
N GLY A 120 -7.47 4.81 -13.85
CA GLY A 120 -8.65 5.67 -13.83
C GLY A 120 -8.96 6.26 -12.46
N CYS A 121 -10.05 7.02 -12.36
CA CYS A 121 -10.44 7.64 -11.11
C CYS A 121 -10.86 6.61 -10.06
N ILE A 122 -10.44 6.86 -8.82
CA ILE A 122 -10.80 6.08 -7.64
C ILE A 122 -12.26 6.36 -7.28
N CYS A 123 -13.10 5.32 -7.27
CA CYS A 123 -14.51 5.43 -6.91
C CYS A 123 -14.67 5.45 -5.38
N MET A 124 -15.91 5.69 -4.92
CA MET A 124 -16.23 5.70 -3.49
C MET A 124 -15.81 4.40 -2.82
N ASP A 125 -16.18 3.26 -3.40
CA ASP A 125 -15.98 1.94 -2.79
C ASP A 125 -15.19 0.96 -3.67
N GLN A 126 -14.66 1.42 -4.81
CA GLN A 126 -13.98 0.55 -5.77
C GLN A 126 -12.79 1.24 -6.45
N ILE A 127 -11.80 0.44 -6.82
CA ILE A 127 -10.73 0.82 -7.74
C ILE A 127 -10.63 -0.17 -8.88
N ALA A 128 -10.15 0.32 -10.02
CA ALA A 128 -9.80 -0.50 -11.16
C ALA A 128 -8.28 -0.71 -11.20
N VAL A 129 -7.86 -1.93 -11.51
CA VAL A 129 -6.44 -2.32 -11.66
C VAL A 129 -6.23 -3.03 -12.99
N ASP A 130 -5.14 -2.71 -13.68
CA ASP A 130 -4.80 -3.39 -14.93
C ASP A 130 -4.05 -4.70 -14.64
N LEU A 131 -4.71 -5.83 -14.89
CA LEU A 131 -4.19 -7.18 -14.68
C LEU A 131 -3.66 -7.81 -15.98
N THR A 132 -3.50 -7.02 -17.05
CA THR A 132 -3.17 -7.54 -18.38
C THR A 132 -1.87 -8.34 -18.40
N ASP A 133 -0.84 -7.86 -17.71
CA ASP A 133 0.48 -8.52 -17.64
C ASP A 133 0.61 -9.51 -16.47
N ILE A 134 -0.43 -9.65 -15.64
CA ILE A 134 -0.45 -10.60 -14.53
C ILE A 134 -0.92 -11.97 -15.04
N PRO A 135 -0.27 -13.09 -14.66
CA PRO A 135 -0.69 -14.43 -15.03
C PRO A 135 -2.20 -14.65 -14.85
N GLN A 136 -2.83 -15.39 -15.76
CA GLN A 136 -4.29 -15.55 -15.74
C GLN A 136 -4.78 -16.15 -14.42
N ARG A 137 -5.39 -15.28 -13.63
CA ARG A 137 -6.11 -15.56 -12.40
C ARG A 137 -7.29 -14.59 -12.31
N GLY A 138 -8.33 -15.00 -11.61
CA GLY A 138 -9.64 -14.37 -11.63
C GLY A 138 -10.06 -13.80 -10.28
N VAL A 139 -11.38 -13.71 -10.10
CA VAL A 139 -12.04 -13.32 -8.85
C VAL A 139 -11.50 -14.13 -7.67
N GLY A 140 -11.35 -13.47 -6.52
CA GLY A 140 -10.85 -14.09 -5.29
C GLY A 140 -9.34 -13.98 -5.07
N CYS A 141 -8.56 -13.60 -6.09
CA CYS A 141 -7.13 -13.31 -5.93
C CYS A 141 -6.86 -12.26 -4.86
N GLY A 142 -5.78 -12.48 -4.11
CA GLY A 142 -5.30 -11.53 -3.12
C GLY A 142 -4.77 -10.26 -3.77
N ILE A 143 -5.17 -9.12 -3.21
CA ILE A 143 -4.69 -7.80 -3.58
C ILE A 143 -4.13 -7.14 -2.32
N GLU A 144 -2.87 -6.76 -2.36
CA GLU A 144 -2.20 -5.99 -1.32
C GLU A 144 -2.10 -4.53 -1.79
N LEU A 145 -2.87 -3.67 -1.13
CA LEU A 145 -3.00 -2.24 -1.41
C LEU A 145 -1.87 -1.43 -0.79
N ILE A 146 -1.44 -1.82 0.41
CA ILE A 146 -0.27 -1.28 1.08
C ILE A 146 0.56 -2.46 1.58
N SER A 147 1.82 -2.53 1.15
CA SER A 147 2.75 -3.58 1.54
C SER A 147 3.60 -3.15 2.74
N ALA A 148 3.85 -4.10 3.65
CA ALA A 148 4.87 -3.96 4.69
C ALA A 148 6.30 -4.20 4.16
N ASP A 149 6.45 -4.71 2.94
CA ASP A 149 7.75 -4.83 2.28
C ASP A 149 8.21 -3.43 1.80
N PRO A 150 9.30 -2.87 2.33
CA PRO A 150 9.80 -1.55 1.94
C PRO A 150 10.22 -1.45 0.47
N THR A 151 10.50 -2.59 -0.18
CA THR A 151 10.94 -2.66 -1.57
C THR A 151 9.78 -2.80 -2.56
N SER A 152 8.58 -3.10 -2.08
CA SER A 152 7.40 -3.26 -2.92
C SER A 152 6.96 -1.96 -3.58
N GLN A 153 6.47 -2.06 -4.82
CA GLN A 153 5.80 -0.97 -5.53
C GLN A 153 4.50 -0.53 -4.84
N ALA A 154 3.87 -1.42 -4.07
CA ALA A 154 2.70 -1.13 -3.24
C ALA A 154 3.07 -0.62 -1.84
N SER A 155 4.33 -0.28 -1.56
CA SER A 155 4.72 0.24 -0.25
C SER A 155 4.14 1.64 0.00
N LEU A 156 3.89 1.97 1.27
CA LEU A 156 3.37 3.28 1.69
C LEU A 156 4.22 4.45 1.14
N LYS A 157 5.55 4.26 1.04
CA LYS A 157 6.48 5.24 0.48
C LYS A 157 6.17 5.54 -0.99
N GLN A 158 5.88 4.53 -1.80
CA GLN A 158 5.59 4.73 -3.23
C GLN A 158 4.23 5.41 -3.42
N ILE A 159 3.22 5.00 -2.65
CA ILE A 159 1.90 5.64 -2.67
C ILE A 159 2.02 7.11 -2.25
N ALA A 160 2.79 7.41 -1.20
CA ALA A 160 3.02 8.78 -0.75
C ALA A 160 3.68 9.66 -1.82
N LYS A 161 4.61 9.14 -2.64
CA LYS A 161 5.19 9.93 -3.74
C LYS A 161 4.14 10.50 -4.72
N ILE A 162 3.00 9.83 -4.83
CA ILE A 162 1.90 10.24 -5.72
C ILE A 162 0.85 11.03 -4.94
N ALA A 163 0.41 10.52 -3.80
CA ALA A 163 -0.74 11.02 -3.04
C ALA A 163 -0.39 11.96 -1.86
N GLY A 164 0.88 12.31 -1.68
CA GLY A 164 1.34 13.29 -0.68
C GLY A 164 2.19 12.68 0.44
N VAL A 165 1.70 12.71 1.68
CA VAL A 165 2.52 12.39 2.86
C VAL A 165 2.04 11.12 3.56
N PRO A 166 2.95 10.25 4.07
CA PRO A 166 2.58 8.97 4.66
C PRO A 166 1.52 9.08 5.77
N HIS A 167 1.65 10.03 6.70
CA HIS A 167 0.68 10.19 7.79
C HIS A 167 -0.73 10.59 7.31
N ALA A 168 -0.85 11.33 6.20
CA ALA A 168 -2.15 11.66 5.62
C ALA A 168 -2.84 10.43 5.03
N ILE A 169 -2.08 9.54 4.40
CA ILE A 169 -2.61 8.26 3.89
C ILE A 169 -3.06 7.38 5.06
N LEU A 170 -2.21 7.22 6.07
CA LEU A 170 -2.48 6.37 7.23
C LEU A 170 -3.69 6.84 8.05
N SER A 171 -3.78 8.14 8.31
CA SER A 171 -4.88 8.73 9.09
C SER A 171 -6.22 8.67 8.37
N ARG A 172 -6.23 8.53 7.04
CA ARG A 172 -7.45 8.41 6.24
C ARG A 172 -8.05 7.01 6.22
N ILE A 173 -7.31 5.97 6.64
CA ILE A 173 -7.83 4.60 6.67
C ILE A 173 -9.06 4.56 7.58
N SER A 174 -10.21 4.36 6.96
CA SER A 174 -11.51 4.53 7.61
C SER A 174 -11.70 3.54 8.77
N PRO A 175 -12.40 3.93 9.85
CA PRO A 175 -12.75 3.01 10.94
C PRO A 175 -13.52 1.76 10.48
N LYS A 176 -14.20 1.80 9.32
CA LYS A 176 -14.90 0.64 8.75
C LYS A 176 -13.97 -0.46 8.24
N VAL A 177 -12.69 -0.15 8.00
CA VAL A 177 -11.69 -1.13 7.59
C VAL A 177 -11.32 -1.97 8.82
N HIS A 178 -11.62 -3.27 8.75
CA HIS A 178 -11.26 -4.21 9.82
C HIS A 178 -9.74 -4.24 10.03
N ARG A 179 -9.31 -4.16 11.28
CA ARG A 179 -7.89 -4.19 11.68
C ARG A 179 -7.63 -5.46 12.49
N THR A 180 -6.69 -6.25 12.01
CA THR A 180 -6.16 -7.40 12.74
C THR A 180 -4.78 -7.04 13.26
N TYR A 181 -4.60 -7.07 14.57
CA TYR A 181 -3.32 -6.78 15.21
C TYR A 181 -2.55 -8.08 15.39
N LEU A 182 -1.37 -8.15 14.77
CA LEU A 182 -0.48 -9.28 14.95
C LEU A 182 0.27 -9.08 16.27
N SER A 183 0.02 -9.96 17.25
CA SER A 183 0.84 -10.00 18.45
C SER A 183 2.16 -10.65 18.09
N SER A 184 3.23 -9.87 18.00
CA SER A 184 4.58 -10.43 18.03
C SER A 184 4.93 -10.71 19.48
N THR A 185 5.10 -11.98 19.85
CA THR A 185 5.90 -12.32 21.03
C THR A 185 7.28 -11.74 20.78
N ILE A 186 7.72 -10.81 21.62
CA ILE A 186 9.11 -10.35 21.60
C ILE A 186 9.93 -11.57 22.00
N VAL A 187 10.46 -12.29 21.02
CA VAL A 187 11.56 -13.22 21.26
C VAL A 187 12.76 -12.30 21.45
N GLU A 188 13.14 -12.05 22.70
CA GLU A 188 14.48 -11.56 23.00
C GLU A 188 15.44 -12.55 22.34
N SER A 189 16.05 -12.13 21.23
CA SER A 189 17.01 -12.95 20.52
C SER A 189 18.29 -13.02 21.35
N ASP A 190 18.37 -14.03 22.21
CA ASP A 190 19.57 -14.82 22.30
C ASP A 190 19.27 -16.21 21.74
N THR A 191 19.96 -16.56 20.65
CA THR A 191 20.01 -17.88 19.99
C THR A 191 18.79 -18.43 19.23
N THR A 192 19.02 -18.64 17.92
CA THR A 192 18.44 -19.66 17.01
C THR A 192 16.91 -19.74 16.84
N LEU A 193 16.46 -19.36 15.64
CA LEU A 193 15.10 -19.47 15.14
C LEU A 193 14.71 -20.94 14.91
N GLU A 194 13.76 -21.45 15.69
CA GLU A 194 12.87 -22.55 15.26
C GLU A 194 11.42 -22.05 15.20
N THR A 195 10.84 -22.18 14.01
CA THR A 195 9.43 -21.90 13.68
C THR A 195 8.48 -22.80 14.46
N LEU A 196 7.52 -22.22 15.18
CA LEU A 196 6.35 -22.92 15.69
C LEU A 196 5.11 -22.56 14.87
N SER A 197 4.64 -23.53 14.07
CA SER A 197 3.30 -23.58 13.49
C SER A 197 2.31 -24.03 14.56
N VAL A 198 1.21 -23.30 14.76
CA VAL A 198 0.11 -23.76 15.62
C VAL A 198 -1.05 -24.24 14.75
N SER A 199 -1.50 -25.46 15.05
CA SER A 199 -2.65 -26.20 14.53
C SER A 199 -3.99 -25.53 14.81
#